data_AF-A0A951N2J1-F1
#
_entry.id   AF-A0A951N2J1-F1
#
_cell.length_a   1.000
_cell.length_b   1.000
_cell.length_c   1.000
_cell.angle_alpha   90.00
_cell.angle_beta   90.00
_cell.angle_gamma   90.00
#
_symmetry.space_group_name_H-M   'P 1'
#
loop_
_entity.id
_entity.type
_entity.pdbx_description
1 polymer ?
#
loop_
_entity_poly.entity_id
_entity_poly.type
_entity_poly.pdbx_seq_one_letter_code
_entity_poly.pdbx_strand_id
1 'polypeptide(L)' 'MDNLYRDFILEHYRSPHNQGVLDPHDLQYADSNPTCGDEMSMTLRLDAAKERVTDVAFTGRGCA' A
#
# COMPACT_ATOMS: atom_id res chain seq x y z
N MET A 1 -21.49 6.82 -15.18
CA MET A 1 -20.11 7.09 -14.71
C MET A 1 -19.83 6.42 -13.37
N ASP A 2 -20.80 6.31 -12.45
CA ASP A 2 -20.58 5.67 -11.13
C ASP A 2 -20.18 4.18 -11.16
N ASN A 3 -20.66 3.41 -12.12
CA ASN A 3 -20.41 1.97 -12.13
C ASN A 3 -18.95 1.61 -12.46
N LEU A 4 -18.30 2.37 -13.35
CA LEU A 4 -16.93 2.11 -13.77
C LEU A 4 -15.94 2.30 -12.61
N TYR A 5 -16.08 3.38 -11.83
CA TYR A 5 -15.21 3.65 -10.67
C TYR A 5 -15.40 2.61 -9.56
N ARG A 6 -16.64 2.16 -9.34
CA ARG A 6 -16.94 1.13 -8.34
C ARG A 6 -16.25 -0.19 -8.68
N ASP A 7 -16.32 -0.63 -9.94
CA ASP A 7 -15.70 -1.87 -10.37
C ASP A 7 -14.17 -1.81 -10.24
N PHE A 8 -13.54 -0.67 -10.55
CA PHE A 8 -12.10 -0.47 -10.35
C PHE A 8 -11.68 -0.49 -8.88
N ILE A 9 -12.45 0.15 -7.99
CA ILE A 9 -12.17 0.14 -6.55
C ILE A 9 -12.28 -1.30 -6.01
N LEU A 10 -13.33 -2.03 -6.40
CA LEU A 10 -13.54 -3.41 -5.97
C LEU A 10 -12.47 -4.36 -6.49
N GLU A 11 -11.97 -4.15 -7.71
CA GLU A 11 -10.86 -4.93 -8.26
C GLU A 11 -9.58 -4.69 -7.46
N HIS A 12 -9.27 -3.43 -7.17
CA HIS A 12 -8.07 -3.07 -6.39
C HIS A 12 -8.14 -3.60 -4.95
N TYR A 13 -9.33 -3.68 -4.36
CA TYR A 13 -9.53 -4.30 -3.06
C TYR A 13 -9.32 -5.82 -3.09
N ARG A 14 -9.77 -6.51 -4.15
CA ARG A 14 -9.65 -7.97 -4.27
C ARG A 14 -8.24 -8.43 -4.66
N SER A 15 -7.58 -7.68 -5.54
CA SER A 15 -6.24 -7.96 -6.04
C SER A 15 -5.34 -6.73 -5.85
N PRO A 16 -5.02 -6.37 -4.59
CA PRO A 16 -4.19 -5.21 -4.31
C PRO A 16 -2.83 -5.36 -4.96
N HIS A 17 -2.41 -4.31 -5.66
CA HIS A 17 -1.09 -4.25 -6.26
C HIS A 17 -0.05 -4.11 -5.15
N ASN A 18 1.08 -4.79 -5.25
CA ASN A 18 2.19 -4.64 -4.31
C ASN A 18 1.85 -5.01 -2.85
N GLN A 19 0.93 -5.95 -2.65
CA GLN A 19 0.66 -6.48 -1.32
C GLN A 19 1.83 -7.36 -0.85
N GLY A 20 2.36 -7.09 0.34
CA GLY A 20 3.48 -7.82 0.93
C GLY A 20 4.45 -6.90 1.66
N VAL A 21 5.63 -7.44 1.96
CA VAL A 21 6.72 -6.73 2.63
C VAL A 21 7.96 -6.90 1.76
N LEU A 22 8.65 -5.81 1.46
CA LEU A 22 9.93 -5.86 0.76
C LEU A 22 11.04 -6.35 1.70
N ASP A 23 11.83 -7.31 1.24
CA ASP A 23 13.06 -7.75 1.90
C ASP A 23 14.15 -7.95 0.82
N PRO A 24 15.23 -7.15 0.83
CA PRO A 24 15.51 -6.03 1.73
C PRO A 24 14.66 -4.77 1.43
N HIS A 25 14.47 -3.90 2.41
CA HIS A 25 13.87 -2.56 2.24
C HIS A 25 14.77 -1.48 2.86
N ASP A 26 14.64 -0.25 2.38
CA ASP A 26 15.41 0.91 2.87
C ASP A 26 14.62 1.71 3.91
N LEU A 27 13.30 1.77 3.77
CA LEU A 27 12.40 2.49 4.66
C LEU A 27 11.18 1.63 5.00
N GLN A 28 10.71 1.76 6.23
CA GLN A 28 9.45 1.19 6.69
C GLN A 28 8.70 2.21 7.53
N TYR A 29 7.39 2.29 7.33
CA TYR A 29 6.49 3.09 8.16
C TYR A 29 5.19 2.33 8.40
N ALA A 30 4.56 2.61 9.54
CA ALA A 30 3.25 2.07 9.88
C ALA A 30 2.43 3.15 10.58
N ASP A 31 1.14 3.21 10.24
CA ASP A 31 0.18 4.15 10.82
C ASP A 31 -1.21 3.52 10.88
N SER A 32 -2.11 4.15 11.63
CA SER A 32 -3.47 3.67 11.84
C SER A 32 -4.48 4.82 11.84
N ASN A 33 -5.67 4.56 11.29
CA ASN A 33 -6.82 5.46 11.37
C ASN A 33 -7.79 4.96 12.47
N PRO A 34 -7.74 5.51 13.68
CA PRO A 34 -8.52 5.02 14.82
C PRO A 34 -10.03 5.22 14.67
N THR A 35 -10.48 6.04 13.72
CA THR A 35 -11.92 6.30 13.50
C THR A 35 -12.61 5.11 12.83
N CYS A 36 -11.91 4.44 11.91
CA CYS A 36 -12.42 3.31 11.14
C CYS A 36 -11.75 1.97 11.51
N GLY A 37 -10.63 2.03 12.25
CA GLY A 37 -9.83 0.87 12.62
C GLY A 37 -8.89 0.40 11.51
N ASP A 38 -8.57 1.27 10.54
CA ASP A 38 -7.64 0.93 9.48
C ASP A 38 -6.20 0.91 10.04
N GLU A 39 -5.44 -0.12 9.68
CA GLU A 39 -4.01 -0.27 9.98
C GLU A 39 -3.26 -0.42 8.66
N MET A 40 -2.19 0.35 8.44
CA MET A 40 -1.39 0.26 7.23
C MET A 40 0.10 0.32 7.55
N SER A 41 0.88 -0.57 6.94
CA SER A 41 2.34 -0.53 6.93
C SER A 41 2.86 -0.57 5.50
N MET A 42 3.86 0.26 5.22
CA MET A 42 4.51 0.38 3.92
C MET A 42 6.00 0.14 4.07
N THR A 43 6.57 -0.55 3.09
CA THR A 43 8.00 -0.71 2.89
C THR A 43 8.39 -0.15 1.53
N LEU A 44 9.52 0.56 1.48
CA LEU A 44 10.02 1.20 0.27
C LEU A 44 11.47 0.78 0.03
N ARG A 45 11.81 0.59 -1.24
CA ARG A 45 13.20 0.51 -1.71
C ARG A 45 13.52 1.77 -2.49
N LEU A 46 14.70 2.32 -2.26
CA LEU A 46 15.20 3.48 -2.96
C LEU A 46 16.29 3.07 -3.95
N ASP A 47 16.60 3.96 -4.88
CA ASP A 47 17.83 3.84 -5.66
C ASP A 47 19.07 4.14 -4.80
N ALA A 48 20.26 3.90 -5.34
CA ALA A 48 21.51 4.09 -4.62
C ALA A 48 21.73 5.55 -4.16
N ALA A 49 21.20 6.53 -4.92
CA ALA A 49 21.26 7.95 -4.56
C ALA A 49 20.24 8.34 -3.48
N LYS A 50 19.27 7.47 -3.17
CA LYS A 50 18.13 7.72 -2.28
C LYS A 50 17.21 8.85 -2.76
N GLU A 51 17.15 9.08 -4.07
CA GLU A 51 16.36 10.14 -4.70
C GLU A 51 15.08 9.60 -5.36
N ARG A 52 15.01 8.30 -5.62
CA ARG A 52 13.86 7.67 -6.29
C ARG A 52 13.42 6.41 -5.56
N VAL A 53 12.11 6.24 -5.43
CA VAL A 53 11.50 4.95 -5.04
C VAL A 53 11.61 4.00 -6.22
N THR A 54 12.24 2.85 -5.99
CA THR A 54 12.42 1.79 -7.00
C THR A 54 11.43 0.65 -6.81
N ASP A 55 10.95 0.45 -5.57
CA ASP A 55 9.94 -0.55 -5.25
C ASP A 55 9.15 -0.12 -4.01
N VAL A 56 7.89 -0.57 -3.92
CA VAL A 56 7.02 -0.33 -2.77
C VAL A 56 6.20 -1.58 -2.51
N ALA A 57 6.04 -1.97 -1.25
CA ALA A 57 5.06 -2.97 -0.86
C ALA A 57 4.33 -2.53 0.41
N PHE A 58 3.09 -3.00 0.57
CA PHE A 58 2.30 -2.68 1.75
C PHE A 58 1.60 -3.90 2.34
N THR A 59 1.34 -3.82 3.63
CA THR A 59 0.42 -4.70 4.35
C THR A 59 -0.55 -3.83 5.14
N GLY A 60 -1.79 -4.25 5.26
CA GLY A 60 -2.75 -3.51 6.05
C GLY A 60 -4.09 -4.19 6.09
N ARG A 61 -4.94 -3.69 6.98
CA ARG A 61 -6.34 -4.09 7.12
C ARG A 61 -7.14 -2.81 7.27
N GLY A 62 -8.18 -2.66 6.48
CA GLY A 62 -9.04 -1.49 6.54
C GLY A 62 -10.38 -1.74 5.86
N CYS A 63 -11.25 -0.74 5.93
CA CYS A 63 -12.55 -0.73 5.27
C CYS A 63 -12.41 -0.69 3.73
N ALA A 64 -13.40 -1.25 3.01
CA ALA A 64 -13.46 -1.33 1.55
C ALA A 64 -14.48 -0.35 0.96
#